data_AF-A0A3S5AWZ3-F1
#
_entry.id   AF-A0A3S5AWZ3-F1
#
_cell.length_a   1.000
_cell.length_b   1.000
_cell.length_c   1.000
_cell.angle_alpha   90.00
_cell.angle_beta   90.00
_cell.angle_gamma   90.00
#
_symmetry.space_group_name_H-M   'P 1'
#
loop_
_entity.id
_entity.type
_entity.pdbx_description
1 polymer ?
#
loop_
_entity_poly.entity_id
_entity_poly.type
_entity_poly.pdbx_seq_one_letter_code
_entity_poly.pdbx_strand_id
1 'polypeptide(L)'
;MYTNIAGEKAVTTLLEVLEREEDILEAERIEKELLTRLSNLTVSTIYITFNGNICEQIFELPMGSPSPSPLANVYMDRLGKECEKSPLQPRVVMRYLDDDFTL
;
A
#
# COMPACT_ATOMS: atom_id res chain seq x y z
N MET A 1 -2.57 16.04 0.86
CA MET A 1 -3.49 15.00 1.37
C MET A 1 -2.68 13.71 1.43
N TYR A 2 -2.75 12.97 2.52
CA TYR A 2 -1.97 11.75 2.74
C TYR A 2 -2.85 10.67 3.41
N THR A 3 -2.56 9.39 3.20
CA THR A 3 -3.32 8.27 3.80
C THR A 3 -2.75 7.93 5.17
N ASN A 4 -3.55 7.49 6.15
CA ASN A 4 -3.07 7.03 7.48
C ASN A 4 -2.31 5.67 7.47
N ILE A 5 -1.51 5.43 6.43
CA ILE A 5 -0.74 4.22 6.19
C ILE A 5 0.74 4.61 6.13
N ALA A 6 1.53 4.02 7.03
CA ALA A 6 2.98 4.19 7.02
C ALA A 6 3.59 3.48 5.80
N GLY A 7 4.40 4.21 5.02
CA GLY A 7 5.00 3.69 3.78
C GLY A 7 5.82 2.42 4.01
N GLU A 8 6.61 2.36 5.08
CA GLU A 8 7.38 1.16 5.45
C GLU A 8 6.47 -0.07 5.64
N LYS A 9 5.36 0.09 6.37
CA LYS A 9 4.41 -1.01 6.60
C LYS A 9 3.76 -1.49 5.30
N ALA A 10 3.46 -0.57 4.39
CA ALA A 10 2.91 -0.91 3.08
C ALA A 10 3.92 -1.68 2.22
N VAL A 11 5.20 -1.28 2.22
CA VAL A 11 6.26 -2.00 1.50
C VAL A 11 6.49 -3.38 2.12
N THR A 12 6.58 -3.50 3.44
CA THR A 12 6.70 -4.81 4.10
C THR A 12 5.55 -5.73 3.74
N THR A 13 4.32 -5.20 3.75
CA THR A 13 3.12 -5.98 3.39
C THR A 13 3.16 -6.43 1.93
N LEU A 14 3.60 -5.58 1.00
CA LEU A 14 3.80 -5.96 -0.40
C LEU A 14 4.80 -7.11 -0.54
N LEU A 15 5.94 -7.02 0.16
CA LEU A 15 6.96 -8.08 0.10
C LEU A 15 6.46 -9.40 0.70
N GLU A 16 5.70 -9.36 1.80
CA GLU A 16 5.05 -10.55 2.38
C GLU A 16 4.06 -11.21 1.40
N VAL A 17 3.33 -10.42 0.61
CA VAL A 17 2.40 -10.94 -0.41
C VAL A 17 3.16 -11.56 -1.58
N LEU A 18 4.20 -10.89 -2.08
CA LEU A 18 5.02 -11.38 -3.19
C LEU A 18 5.82 -12.64 -2.84
N GLU A 19 6.16 -12.84 -1.57
CA GLU A 19 6.75 -14.10 -1.08
C GLU A 19 5.76 -15.27 -1.09
N ARG A 20 4.46 -14.99 -0.93
CA ARG A 20 3.42 -16.03 -1.00
C ARG A 20 3.00 -16.33 -2.43
N GLU A 21 3.10 -15.32 -3.30
CA GLU A 21 2.69 -15.37 -4.70
C GLU A 21 3.92 -15.21 -5.62
N GLU A 22 4.92 -16.08 -5.45
CA GLU A 22 6.18 -16.05 -6.23
C GLU A 22 5.93 -16.11 -7.75
N ASP A 23 4.83 -16.76 -8.15
CA ASP A 23 4.36 -16.88 -9.53
C ASP A 23 4.24 -15.52 -10.25
N ILE A 24 3.91 -14.44 -9.51
CA ILE A 24 3.74 -13.09 -10.07
C ILE A 24 5.09 -12.52 -10.51
N LEU A 25 6.13 -12.70 -9.69
CA LEU A 25 7.46 -12.18 -9.99
C LEU A 25 8.06 -12.91 -11.20
N GLU A 26 7.83 -14.21 -11.30
CA GLU A 26 8.26 -15.04 -12.43
C GLU A 26 7.51 -14.68 -13.72
N ALA A 27 6.19 -14.50 -13.65
CA ALA A 27 5.36 -14.14 -14.81
C ALA A 27 5.77 -12.78 -15.39
N GLU A 28 6.00 -11.80 -14.53
CA GLU A 28 6.39 -10.44 -14.92
C GLU A 28 7.90 -10.29 -15.14
N ARG A 29 8.69 -11.33 -14.83
CA ARG A 29 10.17 -11.32 -14.90
C ARG A 29 10.80 -10.18 -14.11
N ILE A 30 10.24 -9.90 -12.94
CA ILE A 30 10.69 -8.82 -12.07
C ILE A 30 11.55 -9.41 -10.96
N GLU A 31 12.80 -8.96 -10.87
CA GLU A 31 13.65 -9.30 -9.73
C GLU A 31 13.09 -8.68 -8.45
N LYS A 32 12.88 -9.52 -7.42
CA LYS A 32 12.40 -9.09 -6.10
C LYS A 32 13.23 -7.95 -5.51
N GLU A 33 14.56 -7.99 -5.70
CA GLU A 33 15.46 -6.94 -5.21
C GLU A 33 15.15 -5.58 -5.85
N LEU A 34 14.97 -5.55 -7.18
CA LEU A 34 14.64 -4.32 -7.90
C LEU A 34 13.30 -3.74 -7.44
N LEU A 35 12.28 -4.58 -7.29
CA LEU A 35 10.97 -4.16 -6.84
C LEU A 35 11.00 -3.63 -5.40
N THR A 36 11.77 -4.29 -4.52
CA THR A 36 11.98 -3.85 -3.13
C THR A 36 12.63 -2.47 -3.10
N ARG A 37 13.71 -2.28 -3.87
CA ARG A 37 14.44 -1.00 -3.94
C ARG A 37 13.56 0.11 -4.52
N LEU A 38 12.80 -0.17 -5.57
CA LEU A 38 11.90 0.80 -6.18
C LEU A 38 10.75 1.19 -5.23
N SER A 39 10.17 0.21 -4.54
CA SER A 39 9.10 0.44 -3.56
C SER A 39 9.60 1.30 -2.40
N ASN A 40 10.79 0.98 -1.86
CA ASN A 40 11.45 1.78 -0.82
C ASN A 40 11.75 3.21 -1.29
N LEU A 41 12.25 3.39 -2.51
CA LEU A 41 12.49 4.72 -3.08
C LEU A 41 11.17 5.51 -3.17
N THR A 42 10.12 4.86 -3.64
CA THR A 42 8.80 5.46 -3.83
C THR A 42 8.19 5.97 -2.53
N VAL A 43 8.39 5.26 -1.42
CA VAL A 43 7.86 5.67 -0.11
C VAL A 43 8.78 6.60 0.68
N SER A 44 10.07 6.67 0.34
CA SER A 44 11.06 7.50 1.05
C SER A 44 11.32 8.84 0.39
N THR A 45 11.06 9.00 -0.91
CA THR A 45 11.41 10.22 -1.67
C THR A 45 10.18 10.86 -2.29
N ILE A 46 9.29 11.38 -1.43
CA ILE A 46 8.07 12.06 -1.87
C ILE A 46 8.26 13.56 -1.73
N TYR A 47 8.47 14.21 -2.87
CA TYR A 47 8.52 15.67 -2.97
C TYR A 47 7.23 16.20 -3.58
N ILE A 48 6.67 17.22 -2.93
CA ILE A 48 5.44 17.89 -3.36
C ILE A 48 5.76 19.35 -3.59
N THR A 49 5.30 19.90 -4.71
CA THR A 49 5.34 21.33 -4.95
C THR A 49 4.08 21.98 -4.40
N PHE A 50 4.24 22.87 -3.42
CA PHE A 50 3.14 23.64 -2.86
C PHE A 50 3.50 25.13 -2.86
N ASN A 51 2.69 25.94 -3.54
CA ASN A 51 2.89 27.39 -3.66
C ASN A 51 4.31 27.78 -4.14
N GLY A 52 4.83 27.06 -5.13
CA GLY A 52 6.17 27.29 -5.68
C GLY A 52 7.34 26.77 -4.84
N ASN A 53 7.07 26.23 -3.64
CA ASN A 53 8.08 25.61 -2.79
C ASN A 53 8.08 24.09 -2.93
N ILE A 54 9.26 23.48 -2.83
CA ILE A 54 9.42 22.03 -2.78
C ILE A 54 9.41 21.62 -1.31
N CYS A 55 8.47 20.76 -0.95
CA CYS A 55 8.35 20.20 0.39
C CYS A 55 8.55 18.68 0.31
N GLU A 56 9.24 18.14 1.29
CA GLU A 56 9.35 16.69 1.48
C GLU A 56 8.19 16.21 2.35
N GLN A 57 7.47 15.19 1.88
CA GLN A 57 6.49 14.50 2.69
C GLN A 57 7.17 13.37 3.45
N ILE A 58 7.35 13.60 4.75
CA ILE A 58 8.01 12.65 5.66
C ILE A 58 7.01 11.64 6.23
N PHE A 59 5.74 12.04 6.35
CA PHE A 59 4.69 11.23 6.93
C PHE A 59 3.81 10.61 5.87
N GLU A 60 3.54 9.33 6.05
CA GLU A 60 2.43 8.63 5.42
C GLU A 60 2.50 8.58 3.88
N LEU A 61 1.67 7.73 3.26
CA LEU A 61 1.66 7.66 1.79
C LEU A 61 0.94 8.89 1.19
N PRO A 62 1.49 9.51 0.13
CA PRO A 62 0.90 10.69 -0.50
C PRO A 62 -0.34 10.27 -1.28
N MET A 63 -1.42 11.04 -1.15
CA MET A 63 -2.58 10.84 -2.00
C MET A 63 -2.35 11.46 -3.38
N GLY A 64 -2.91 10.83 -4.41
CA GLY A 64 -2.94 11.38 -5.77
C GLY A 64 -1.70 11.10 -6.61
N SER A 65 -0.68 10.41 -6.08
CA SER A 65 0.38 9.84 -6.92
C SER A 65 0.00 8.42 -7.40
N PRO A 66 0.52 7.98 -8.56
CA PRO A 66 0.12 6.72 -9.17
C PRO A 66 0.60 5.48 -8.40
N SER A 67 1.67 5.60 -7.60
CA SER A 67 2.36 4.47 -6.97
C SER A 67 1.92 4.10 -5.54
N PRO A 68 1.40 5.00 -4.68
CA PRO A 68 0.94 4.61 -3.35
C PRO A 68 -0.46 4.00 -3.35
N SER A 69 -1.24 4.16 -4.42
CA SER A 69 -2.59 3.60 -4.50
C SER A 69 -2.58 2.06 -4.47
N PRO A 70 -1.72 1.36 -5.25
CA PRO A 70 -1.55 -0.08 -5.10
C PRO A 70 -0.98 -0.50 -3.73
N LEU A 71 0.02 0.22 -3.21
CA LEU A 71 0.63 -0.08 -1.91
C LEU A 71 -0.38 0.02 -0.75
N ALA A 72 -1.21 1.07 -0.76
CA ALA A 72 -2.28 1.25 0.19
C ALA A 72 -3.34 0.13 0.08
N ASN A 73 -3.73 -0.27 -1.13
CA ASN A 73 -4.66 -1.38 -1.34
C ASN A 73 -4.11 -2.71 -0.80
N VAL A 74 -2.85 -3.02 -1.09
CA VAL A 74 -2.20 -4.25 -0.59
C VAL A 74 -2.13 -4.26 0.94
N TYR A 75 -1.83 -3.12 1.56
CA TYR A 75 -1.87 -2.97 3.01
C TYR A 75 -3.29 -3.17 3.58
N MET A 76 -4.29 -2.54 2.98
CA MET A 76 -5.68 -2.66 3.40
C MET A 76 -6.20 -4.08 3.21
N ASP A 77 -5.82 -4.79 2.15
CA ASP A 77 -6.17 -6.20 1.94
C ASP A 77 -5.72 -7.08 3.11
N ARG A 78 -4.46 -6.94 3.53
CA ARG A 78 -3.93 -7.62 4.72
C ARG A 78 -4.72 -7.27 5.98
N LEU A 79 -5.05 -6.00 6.18
CA LEU A 79 -5.85 -5.57 7.33
C LEU A 79 -7.26 -6.20 7.31
N GLY A 80 -7.88 -6.28 6.13
CA GLY A 80 -9.19 -6.90 5.92
C GLY A 80 -9.18 -8.38 6.31
N LYS A 81 -8.16 -9.12 5.88
CA LYS A 81 -7.96 -10.53 6.27
C LYS A 81 -7.79 -10.74 7.77
N GLU A 82 -7.22 -9.77 8.49
CA GLU A 82 -7.17 -9.84 9.96
C GLU A 82 -8.55 -9.55 10.58
N CYS A 83 -9.32 -8.62 10.01
CA CYS A 83 -10.70 -8.36 10.43
C CYS A 83 -11.63 -9.56 10.18
N GLU A 84 -11.42 -10.34 9.12
CA GLU A 84 -12.13 -11.59 8.85
C GLU A 84 -11.91 -12.65 9.94
N LYS A 85 -10.85 -12.56 10.75
CA LYS A 85 -10.67 -13.48 11.90
C LYS A 85 -11.55 -13.11 13.09
N SER A 86 -12.25 -11.98 13.04
CA SER A 86 -13.14 -11.51 14.10
C SER A 86 -14.36 -12.42 14.27
N PRO A 87 -14.88 -12.61 15.49
CA PRO A 87 -16.14 -13.32 15.72
C PRO A 87 -17.37 -12.56 15.20
N LEU A 88 -17.26 -11.26 14.92
CA LEU A 88 -18.33 -10.42 14.38
C LEU A 88 -18.10 -10.14 12.89
N GLN A 89 -18.14 -11.19 12.08
CA GLN A 89 -17.98 -11.06 10.63
C GLN A 89 -19.28 -10.56 9.97
N PRO A 90 -19.23 -9.43 9.24
CA PRO A 90 -20.33 -9.03 8.36
C PRO A 90 -20.50 -10.05 7.23
N ARG A 91 -21.74 -10.17 6.72
CA ARG A 91 -22.07 -11.03 5.57
C ARG A 91 -21.57 -10.45 4.25
N VAL A 92 -21.53 -9.13 4.13
CA VAL A 92 -21.02 -8.44 2.95
C VAL A 92 -20.02 -7.38 3.38
N VAL A 93 -18.87 -7.33 2.71
CA VAL A 93 -17.87 -6.25 2.82
C VAL A 93 -17.56 -5.76 1.42
N MET A 94 -17.77 -4.47 1.18
CA MET A 94 -17.26 -3.78 0.00
C MET A 94 -16.39 -2.63 0.49
N ARG A 95 -15.18 -2.51 -0.05
CA ARG A 95 -14.23 -1.50 0.38
C ARG A 95 -13.52 -0.84 -0.79
N TYR A 96 -13.34 0.47 -0.68
CA TYR A 96 -12.45 1.25 -1.53
C TYR A 96 -11.51 2.08 -0.65
N LEU A 97 -10.26 1.61 -0.50
CA LEU A 97 -9.27 2.19 0.43
C LEU A 97 -9.85 2.41 1.84
N ASP A 98 -10.18 3.64 2.22
CA ASP A 98 -10.71 4.07 3.50
C ASP A 98 -12.26 4.08 3.58
N ASP A 99 -12.95 3.90 2.46
CA ASP A 99 -14.41 3.76 2.40
C ASP A 99 -14.82 2.29 2.58
N ASP A 100 -15.64 2.02 3.59
CA ASP A 100 -16.18 0.68 3.88
C ASP A 100 -17.72 0.66 3.83
N PHE A 101 -18.27 -0.38 3.22
CA PHE A 101 -19.67 -0.77 3.30
C PHE A 101 -19.77 -2.19 3.86
N THR A 102 -20.50 -2.36 4.98
CA THR A 102 -20.69 -3.65 5.63
C THR A 102 -22.18 -3.94 5.89
N LEU A 103 -22.59 -5.20 5.69
CA LEU A 103 -23.96 -5.72 5.94
C LEU A 103 -23.90 -7.04 6.69
#